data_AF-A0A351LBM3-F1
#
_entry.id   AF-A0A351LBM3-F1
#
_cell.length_a   1.000
_cell.length_b   1.000
_cell.length_c   1.000
_cell.angle_alpha   90.00
_cell.angle_beta   90.00
_cell.angle_gamma   90.00
#
_symmetry.space_group_name_H-M   'P 1'
#
loop_
_entity.id
_entity.type
_entity.pdbx_description
1 polymer ?
#
loop_
_entity_poly.entity_id
_entity_poly.type
_entity_poly.pdbx_seq_one_letter_code
_entity_poly.pdbx_strand_id
1 'polypeptide(L)'
;MIQRRSNPWIHRYSRPMMAGIATIGAVGTAYLTIVKLTQGSAACPTSGCDVVLNSPYAEVFGLPLSLFGFLGYFGMIIFATAPLFLNAPSQKQLRSKLENWTGLLLFMGGTAMMVFSGYLMYLLVFVLKAACTYCIASAFLSLSLFVLAIIGREWEDIGQLFFTGILVSVVVLVGTLGVYANITNPRVSTQVGAYTITTGSGASEIA
;
A
#
# COMPACT_ATOMS: atom_id res chain seq x y z
N MET A 1 -12.70 22.15 31.69
CA MET A 1 -13.20 20.79 31.38
C MET A 1 -13.86 20.84 30.02
N ILE A 2 -13.14 20.50 28.96
CA ILE A 2 -13.67 20.49 27.58
C ILE A 2 -14.45 19.19 27.43
N GLN A 3 -15.76 19.30 27.38
CA GLN A 3 -16.67 18.17 27.26
C GLN A 3 -16.56 17.61 25.83
N ARG A 4 -15.67 16.62 25.64
CA ARG A 4 -15.55 15.82 24.42
C ARG A 4 -16.85 15.06 24.18
N ARG A 5 -17.79 15.69 23.46
CA ARG A 5 -18.78 14.94 22.69
C ARG A 5 -18.09 14.38 21.46
N SER A 6 -17.36 13.28 21.64
CA SER A 6 -17.11 12.37 20.54
C SER A 6 -18.48 11.94 20.06
N ASN A 7 -18.83 12.26 18.81
CA ASN A 7 -20.11 11.84 18.26
C ASN A 7 -19.95 10.32 18.02
N PRO A 8 -20.53 9.43 18.86
CA PRO A 8 -20.23 7.99 18.81
C PRO A 8 -20.60 7.37 17.45
N TRP A 9 -21.41 8.08 16.67
CA TRP A 9 -21.83 7.71 15.33
C TRP A 9 -20.69 7.83 14.29
N ILE A 10 -19.84 8.87 14.36
CA ILE A 10 -18.76 9.08 13.36
C ILE A 10 -17.66 8.04 13.51
N HIS A 11 -17.31 7.71 14.75
CA HIS A 11 -16.34 6.65 15.08
C HIS A 11 -16.82 5.25 14.69
N ARG A 12 -18.14 5.02 14.81
CA ARG A 12 -18.74 3.73 14.45
C ARG A 12 -18.85 3.57 12.93
N TYR A 13 -19.01 4.67 12.18
CA TYR A 13 -19.14 4.65 10.73
C TYR A 13 -17.80 4.81 9.97
N SER A 14 -16.78 5.39 10.59
CA SER A 14 -15.46 5.56 9.95
C SER A 14 -14.82 4.22 9.58
N ARG A 15 -14.92 3.21 10.45
CA ARG A 15 -14.35 1.87 10.23
C ARG A 15 -14.90 1.14 9.01
N PRO A 16 -16.23 1.00 8.83
CA PRO A 16 -16.77 0.39 7.61
C PRO A 16 -16.47 1.21 6.36
N MET A 17 -16.41 2.55 6.45
CA MET A 17 -15.97 3.38 5.32
C MET A 17 -14.51 3.11 4.93
N MET A 18 -13.61 3.02 5.92
CA MET A 18 -12.21 2.65 5.68
C MET A 18 -12.08 1.25 5.07
N ALA A 19 -12.86 0.28 5.55
CA ALA A 19 -12.89 -1.07 4.97
C ALA A 19 -13.38 -1.05 3.51
N GLY A 20 -14.40 -0.25 3.19
CA GLY A 20 -14.89 -0.08 1.82
C GLY A 20 -13.83 0.50 0.89
N ILE A 21 -13.15 1.58 1.29
CA ILE A 21 -12.06 2.21 0.53
C ILE A 21 -10.90 1.24 0.35
N ALA A 22 -10.51 0.53 1.41
CA ALA A 22 -9.44 -0.47 1.35
C ALA A 22 -9.80 -1.65 0.44
N THR A 23 -11.07 -2.03 0.36
CA THR A 23 -11.54 -3.09 -0.54
C THR A 23 -11.41 -2.66 -2.01
N ILE A 24 -11.77 -1.42 -2.33
CA ILE A 24 -11.58 -0.85 -3.67
C ILE A 24 -10.08 -0.84 -4.02
N GLY A 25 -9.23 -0.42 -3.08
CA GLY A 25 -7.78 -0.46 -3.23
C GLY A 25 -7.24 -1.87 -3.48
N ALA A 26 -7.69 -2.85 -2.70
CA ALA A 26 -7.31 -4.25 -2.83
C ALA A 26 -7.71 -4.82 -4.21
N VAL A 27 -8.92 -4.54 -4.69
CA VAL A 27 -9.38 -4.96 -6.02
C VAL A 27 -8.52 -4.33 -7.12
N GLY A 28 -8.22 -3.03 -7.00
CA GLY A 28 -7.36 -2.33 -7.95
C GLY A 28 -5.94 -2.92 -8.01
N THR A 29 -5.32 -3.18 -6.86
CA THR A 29 -3.98 -3.80 -6.80
C THR A 29 -3.98 -5.26 -7.24
N ALA A 30 -5.05 -6.01 -6.95
CA ALA A 30 -5.21 -7.38 -7.42
C ALA A 30 -5.30 -7.43 -8.95
N TYR A 31 -6.08 -6.53 -9.56
CA TYR A 31 -6.15 -6.40 -11.02
C TYR A 31 -4.77 -6.13 -11.63
N LEU A 32 -4.04 -5.15 -11.10
CA LEU A 32 -2.68 -4.84 -11.57
C LEU A 32 -1.71 -6.02 -11.39
N THR A 33 -1.87 -6.81 -10.32
CA THR A 33 -1.07 -8.01 -10.08
C THR A 33 -1.33 -9.06 -11.16
N ILE A 34 -2.60 -9.30 -11.50
CA ILE A 34 -2.98 -10.24 -12.56
C ILE A 34 -2.41 -9.77 -13.90
N VAL A 35 -2.57 -8.49 -14.25
CA VAL A 35 -2.05 -7.91 -15.50
C VAL A 35 -0.53 -8.09 -15.60
N LYS A 36 0.21 -7.85 -14.52
CA LYS A 36 1.67 -8.04 -14.50
C LYS A 36 2.06 -9.51 -14.68
N LEU A 37 1.31 -10.44 -14.08
CA LEU A 37 1.54 -11.88 -14.20
C LEU A 37 1.18 -12.44 -15.58
N THR A 38 0.14 -11.92 -16.22
CA THR A 38 -0.25 -12.32 -17.57
C THR A 38 0.54 -11.60 -18.66
N GLN A 39 1.46 -10.70 -18.30
CA GLN A 39 2.19 -9.82 -19.22
C GLN A 39 1.25 -9.05 -20.18
N GLY A 40 0.00 -8.85 -19.75
CA GLY A 40 -0.99 -8.11 -20.52
C GLY A 40 -0.76 -6.60 -20.45
N SER A 41 -1.36 -5.87 -21.37
CA SER A 41 -1.42 -4.41 -21.27
C SER A 41 -2.46 -3.99 -20.24
N ALA A 42 -2.10 -3.07 -19.35
CA ALA A 42 -3.05 -2.51 -18.40
C ALA A 42 -4.15 -1.74 -19.14
N ALA A 43 -5.41 -1.87 -18.68
CA ALA A 43 -6.51 -1.05 -19.18
C ALA A 43 -6.35 0.40 -18.69
N CYS A 44 -5.39 1.14 -19.25
CA CYS A 44 -5.20 2.54 -19.00
C CYS A 44 -5.48 3.37 -20.26
N PRO A 45 -6.15 4.52 -20.13
CA PRO A 45 -6.31 5.47 -21.22
C PRO A 45 -4.96 6.08 -21.67
N THR A 46 -3.93 5.94 -20.83
CA THR A 46 -2.55 6.35 -21.07
C THR A 46 -1.62 5.14 -21.06
N SER A 47 -0.65 5.06 -21.97
CA SER A 47 0.40 4.02 -21.97
C SER A 47 1.37 4.11 -20.77
N GLY A 48 1.17 5.08 -19.87
CA GLY A 48 2.03 5.30 -18.71
C GLY A 48 1.94 4.21 -17.65
N CYS A 49 0.84 3.47 -17.57
CA CYS A 49 0.68 2.38 -16.61
C CYS A 49 1.60 1.20 -16.95
N ASP A 50 1.73 0.86 -18.24
CA ASP A 50 2.63 -0.18 -18.71
C ASP A 50 4.10 0.21 -18.53
N VAL A 51 4.45 1.49 -18.73
CA VAL A 51 5.81 2.00 -18.47
C VAL A 51 6.19 1.81 -17.00
N VAL A 52 5.26 2.09 -16.08
CA VAL A 52 5.48 1.91 -14.64
C VAL A 52 5.60 0.43 -14.30
N LEU A 53 4.73 -0.43 -14.82
CA LEU A 53 4.71 -1.88 -14.55
C LEU A 53 5.93 -2.62 -15.12
N ASN A 54 6.52 -2.12 -16.21
CA ASN A 54 7.73 -2.69 -16.81
C ASN A 54 9.03 -2.04 -16.30
N SER A 55 8.91 -1.01 -15.45
CA SER A 55 10.08 -0.36 -14.86
C SER A 55 10.72 -1.23 -13.76
N PRO A 56 12.03 -1.05 -13.46
CA PRO A 56 12.68 -1.72 -12.35
C PRO A 56 12.07 -1.38 -10.98
N TYR A 57 11.21 -0.35 -10.90
CA TYR A 57 10.50 0.03 -9.67
C TYR A 57 9.25 -0.81 -9.40
N ALA A 58 8.76 -1.55 -10.41
CA ALA A 58 7.59 -2.41 -10.29
C ALA A 58 7.84 -3.69 -9.52
N GLU A 59 9.10 -4.01 -9.19
CA GLU A 59 9.48 -5.21 -8.48
C GLU A 59 10.23 -4.84 -7.19
N VAL A 60 9.81 -5.44 -6.09
CA VAL A 60 10.39 -5.30 -4.75
C VAL A 60 10.81 -6.68 -4.29
N PHE A 61 12.11 -6.89 -4.08
CA PHE A 61 12.69 -8.20 -3.78
C PHE A 61 12.33 -9.31 -4.80
N GLY A 62 12.13 -8.96 -6.07
CA GLY A 62 11.72 -9.89 -7.13
C GLY A 62 10.23 -10.25 -7.13
N LEU A 63 9.42 -9.64 -6.26
CA LEU A 63 7.96 -9.75 -6.27
C LEU A 63 7.32 -8.47 -6.80
N PRO A 64 6.17 -8.55 -7.49
CA PRO A 64 5.49 -7.38 -8.02
C PRO A 64 5.04 -6.46 -6.88
N LEU A 65 5.31 -5.17 -7.03
CA LEU A 65 4.93 -4.12 -6.10
C LEU A 65 3.43 -4.13 -5.78
N SER A 66 2.62 -4.46 -6.78
CA SER A 66 1.16 -4.63 -6.68
C SER A 66 0.75 -5.62 -5.58
N LEU A 67 1.57 -6.63 -5.32
CA LEU A 67 1.31 -7.65 -4.30
C LEU A 67 1.50 -7.08 -2.89
N PHE A 68 2.54 -6.26 -2.66
CA PHE A 68 2.71 -5.53 -1.40
C PHE A 68 1.58 -4.54 -1.17
N GLY A 69 1.12 -3.85 -2.22
CA GLY A 69 -0.06 -2.99 -2.16
C GLY A 69 -1.31 -3.75 -1.75
N PHE A 70 -1.55 -4.92 -2.35
CA PHE A 70 -2.66 -5.80 -2.00
C PHE A 70 -2.60 -6.25 -0.54
N LEU A 71 -1.44 -6.74 -0.07
CA LEU A 71 -1.26 -7.15 1.32
C LEU A 71 -1.50 -6.00 2.29
N GLY A 72 -1.04 -4.79 1.94
CA GLY A 72 -1.30 -3.59 2.73
C GLY A 72 -2.80 -3.32 2.86
N TYR A 73 -3.52 -3.23 1.74
CA TYR A 73 -4.96 -2.97 1.76
C TYR A 73 -5.75 -4.08 2.46
N PHE A 74 -5.35 -5.34 2.24
CA PHE A 74 -5.96 -6.48 2.91
C PHE A 74 -5.74 -6.45 4.43
N GLY A 75 -4.53 -6.11 4.88
CA GLY A 75 -4.24 -5.90 6.30
C GLY A 75 -5.11 -4.81 6.92
N MET A 76 -5.31 -3.69 6.20
CA MET A 76 -6.20 -2.62 6.65
C MET A 76 -7.67 -3.08 6.78
N ILE A 77 -8.17 -3.92 5.86
CA ILE A 77 -9.51 -4.51 5.95
C ILE A 77 -9.63 -5.39 7.21
N ILE A 78 -8.65 -6.25 7.47
CA ILE A 78 -8.64 -7.13 8.63
C ILE A 78 -8.65 -6.29 9.91
N PHE A 79 -7.77 -5.31 10.03
CA PHE A 79 -7.70 -4.47 11.23
C PHE A 79 -8.94 -3.60 11.43
N ALA A 80 -9.62 -3.18 10.35
CA ALA A 80 -10.87 -2.44 10.44
C ALA A 80 -12.06 -3.32 10.87
N THR A 81 -12.08 -4.60 10.49
CA THR A 81 -13.19 -5.55 10.75
C THR A 81 -13.00 -6.40 12.00
N ALA A 82 -11.77 -6.64 12.46
CA ALA A 82 -11.44 -7.42 13.66
C ALA A 82 -12.23 -7.04 14.93
N PRO A 83 -12.34 -5.74 15.32
CA PRO A 83 -13.11 -5.37 16.51
C PRO A 83 -14.63 -5.52 16.32
N LEU A 84 -15.12 -5.60 15.08
CA LEU A 84 -16.53 -5.79 14.72
C LEU A 84 -16.97 -7.25 14.89
N PHE A 85 -16.05 -8.21 14.73
CA PHE A 85 -16.33 -9.64 14.94
C PHE A 85 -16.42 -10.01 16.44
N LEU A 86 -15.79 -9.24 17.32
CA LEU A 86 -15.81 -9.47 18.78
C LEU A 86 -17.03 -8.82 19.45
N ASN A 87 -18.22 -9.03 18.90
CA ASN A 87 -19.50 -8.51 19.42
C ASN A 87 -20.03 -9.28 20.65
N ALA A 88 -19.27 -10.24 21.21
CA ALA A 88 -19.70 -10.99 22.38
C ALA A 88 -19.71 -10.10 23.65
N PRO A 89 -20.82 -10.05 24.40
CA PRO A 89 -21.00 -9.16 25.55
C PRO A 89 -20.02 -9.42 26.72
N SER A 90 -19.37 -10.59 26.76
CA SER A 90 -18.44 -10.98 27.83
C SER A 90 -17.03 -10.37 27.72
N GLN A 91 -16.70 -9.66 26.64
CA GLN A 91 -15.32 -9.22 26.33
C GLN A 91 -15.17 -7.70 26.12
N LYS A 92 -15.93 -6.87 26.86
CA LYS A 92 -15.86 -5.39 26.73
C LYS A 92 -14.45 -4.82 26.91
N GLN A 93 -13.67 -5.36 27.86
CA GLN A 93 -12.31 -4.91 28.13
C GLN A 93 -11.33 -5.28 27.00
N LEU A 94 -11.48 -6.50 26.45
CA LEU A 94 -10.69 -6.96 25.31
C LEU A 94 -10.98 -6.12 24.06
N ARG A 95 -12.26 -5.80 23.82
CA ARG A 95 -12.69 -4.95 22.69
C ARG A 95 -12.10 -3.55 22.76
N SER A 96 -12.14 -2.89 23.92
CA SER A 96 -11.53 -1.56 24.12
C SER A 96 -10.03 -1.57 23.81
N LYS A 97 -9.31 -2.58 24.32
CA LYS A 97 -7.88 -2.72 24.08
C LYS A 97 -7.59 -2.97 22.59
N LEU A 98 -8.38 -3.82 21.94
CA LEU A 98 -8.22 -4.12 20.52
C LEU A 98 -8.57 -2.92 19.64
N GLU A 99 -9.57 -2.12 20.01
CA GLU A 99 -9.98 -0.90 19.32
C GLU A 99 -8.87 0.18 19.36
N ASN A 100 -8.20 0.32 20.50
CA ASN A 100 -7.00 1.15 20.63
C ASN A 100 -5.82 0.62 19.82
N TRP A 101 -5.56 -0.68 19.85
CA TRP A 101 -4.47 -1.29 19.07
C TRP A 101 -4.70 -1.18 17.56
N THR A 102 -5.87 -1.63 17.07
CA THR A 102 -6.21 -1.63 15.65
C THR A 102 -6.26 -0.24 15.06
N GLY A 103 -6.80 0.77 15.75
CA GLY A 103 -6.76 2.13 15.19
C GLY A 103 -5.35 2.74 15.19
N LEU A 104 -4.43 2.29 16.07
CA LEU A 104 -3.04 2.74 16.04
C LEU A 104 -2.31 2.10 14.85
N LEU A 105 -2.57 0.81 14.61
CA LEU A 105 -2.13 0.09 13.41
C LEU A 105 -2.71 0.70 12.12
N LEU A 106 -3.98 1.10 12.10
CA LEU A 106 -4.61 1.78 10.96
C LEU A 106 -3.93 3.11 10.65
N PHE A 107 -3.60 3.88 11.69
CA PHE A 107 -2.89 5.15 11.52
C PHE A 107 -1.46 4.93 11.03
N MET A 108 -0.71 3.99 11.64
CA MET A 108 0.63 3.63 11.18
C MET A 108 0.59 3.13 9.72
N GLY A 109 -0.31 2.20 9.40
CA GLY A 109 -0.48 1.65 8.06
C GLY A 109 -0.90 2.70 7.03
N GLY A 110 -1.86 3.58 7.38
CA GLY A 110 -2.30 4.68 6.52
C GLY A 110 -1.19 5.69 6.25
N THR A 111 -0.43 6.07 7.29
CA THR A 111 0.74 6.96 7.14
C THR A 111 1.79 6.31 6.24
N ALA A 112 2.11 5.04 6.47
CA ALA A 112 3.07 4.30 5.66
C ALA A 112 2.67 4.24 4.20
N MET A 113 1.41 3.91 3.92
CA MET A 113 0.86 3.88 2.55
C MET A 113 0.89 5.25 1.88
N MET A 114 0.54 6.31 2.61
CA MET A 114 0.55 7.68 2.08
C MET A 114 1.98 8.11 1.71
N VAL A 115 2.96 7.84 2.57
CA VAL A 115 4.38 8.17 2.32
C VAL A 115 4.91 7.36 1.15
N PHE A 116 4.62 6.06 1.11
CA PHE A 116 4.99 5.17 0.01
C PHE A 116 4.38 5.64 -1.33
N SER A 117 3.09 6.00 -1.33
CA SER A 117 2.40 6.50 -2.51
C SER A 117 2.94 7.85 -2.96
N GLY A 118 3.29 8.74 -2.04
CA GLY A 118 3.96 10.01 -2.34
C GLY A 118 5.31 9.81 -3.01
N TYR A 119 6.09 8.81 -2.58
CA TYR A 119 7.35 8.45 -3.22
C TYR A 119 7.14 7.94 -4.66
N LEU A 120 6.13 7.08 -4.90
CA LEU A 120 5.81 6.65 -6.26
C LEU A 120 5.37 7.81 -7.15
N MET A 121 4.58 8.75 -6.63
CA MET A 121 4.21 9.98 -7.33
C MET A 121 5.42 10.81 -7.73
N TYR A 122 6.39 10.94 -6.83
CA TYR A 122 7.65 11.58 -7.14
C TYR A 122 8.38 10.88 -8.30
N LEU A 123 8.46 9.54 -8.29
CA LEU A 123 9.07 8.79 -9.40
C LEU A 123 8.34 8.98 -10.73
N LEU A 124 7.00 8.99 -10.72
CA LEU A 124 6.17 9.20 -11.92
C LEU A 124 6.45 10.54 -12.60
N VAL A 125 6.55 11.61 -11.82
CA VAL A 125 6.72 12.99 -12.35
C VAL A 125 8.17 13.27 -12.74
N PHE A 126 9.13 12.93 -11.88
CA PHE A 126 10.52 13.34 -12.07
C PHE A 126 11.34 12.33 -12.88
N VAL A 127 11.12 11.03 -12.67
CA VAL A 127 11.95 9.97 -13.27
C VAL A 127 11.33 9.45 -14.55
N LEU A 128 10.11 8.91 -14.49
CA LEU A 128 9.47 8.23 -15.63
C LEU A 128 8.75 9.20 -16.59
N LYS A 129 8.37 10.38 -16.11
CA LYS A 129 7.54 11.37 -16.85
C LYS A 129 6.29 10.77 -17.48
N ALA A 130 5.67 9.81 -16.77
CA ALA A 130 4.51 9.06 -17.24
C ALA A 130 3.32 9.25 -16.29
N ALA A 131 2.11 9.39 -16.84
CA ALA A 131 0.88 9.48 -16.06
C ALA A 131 0.21 8.10 -15.97
N CYS A 132 0.10 7.56 -14.75
CA CYS A 132 -0.59 6.31 -14.47
C CYS A 132 -1.86 6.56 -13.65
N THR A 133 -3.03 6.35 -14.26
CA THR A 133 -4.33 6.60 -13.62
C THR A 133 -4.54 5.73 -12.37
N TYR A 134 -4.06 4.49 -12.38
CA TYR A 134 -4.16 3.61 -11.21
C TYR A 134 -3.29 4.07 -10.03
N CYS A 135 -2.11 4.60 -10.30
CA CYS A 135 -1.25 5.19 -9.27
C CYS A 135 -1.89 6.44 -8.67
N ILE A 136 -2.52 7.29 -9.50
CA ILE A 136 -3.28 8.45 -9.04
C ILE A 136 -4.46 8.03 -8.17
N ALA A 137 -5.25 7.05 -8.62
CA ALA A 137 -6.36 6.51 -7.83
C ALA A 137 -5.86 5.97 -6.48
N SER A 138 -4.76 5.23 -6.47
CA SER A 138 -4.15 4.70 -5.23
C SER A 138 -3.68 5.81 -4.30
N ALA A 139 -3.13 6.92 -4.84
CA ALA A 139 -2.76 8.08 -4.05
C ALA A 139 -3.98 8.70 -3.36
N PHE A 140 -5.08 8.88 -4.08
CA PHE A 140 -6.34 9.35 -3.48
C PHE A 140 -6.89 8.39 -2.42
N LEU A 141 -6.85 7.08 -2.66
CA LEU A 141 -7.31 6.09 -1.68
C LEU A 141 -6.46 6.11 -0.40
N SER A 142 -5.14 6.18 -0.52
CA SER A 142 -4.23 6.24 0.63
C SER A 142 -4.41 7.53 1.45
N LEU A 143 -4.57 8.67 0.77
CA LEU A 143 -4.85 9.96 1.40
C LEU A 143 -6.19 9.93 2.13
N SER A 144 -7.22 9.37 1.51
CA SER A 144 -8.55 9.21 2.12
C SER A 144 -8.49 8.33 3.37
N LEU A 145 -7.79 7.20 3.32
CA LEU A 145 -7.59 6.32 4.47
C LEU A 145 -6.84 7.02 5.61
N PHE A 146 -5.81 7.80 5.29
CA PHE A 146 -5.05 8.56 6.29
C PHE A 146 -5.92 9.63 6.97
N VAL A 147 -6.70 10.39 6.19
CA VAL A 147 -7.64 11.40 6.72
C VAL A 147 -8.71 10.74 7.61
N LEU A 148 -9.28 9.62 7.17
CA LEU A 148 -10.23 8.84 7.96
C LEU A 148 -9.61 8.26 9.24
N ALA A 149 -8.33 7.84 9.20
CA ALA A 149 -7.61 7.35 10.37
C ALA A 149 -7.38 8.46 11.41
N ILE A 150 -7.14 9.70 10.97
CA ILE A 150 -6.99 10.86 11.85
C ILE A 150 -8.33 11.26 12.46
N ILE A 151 -9.35 11.47 11.63
CA ILE A 151 -10.66 11.99 12.06
C ILE A 151 -11.46 10.93 12.82
N GLY A 152 -11.30 9.66 12.45
CA GLY A 152 -12.00 8.53 13.06
C GLY A 152 -11.50 8.16 14.45
N ARG A 153 -10.56 8.92 15.03
CA ARG A 153 -10.06 8.73 16.39
C ARG A 153 -9.93 10.04 17.16
N GLU A 154 -10.45 10.06 18.38
CA GLU A 154 -10.09 11.05 19.39
C GLU A 154 -8.71 10.72 19.95
N TRP A 155 -7.72 11.50 19.55
CA TRP A 155 -6.36 11.34 20.05
C TRP A 155 -6.23 12.09 21.38
N GLU A 156 -6.01 11.35 22.46
CA GLU A 156 -5.72 11.92 23.78
C GLU A 156 -4.36 12.65 23.74
N ASP A 157 -3.37 12.03 23.07
CA ASP A 157 -2.00 12.52 22.96
C ASP A 157 -1.62 12.91 21.52
N ILE A 158 -1.79 14.19 21.18
CA ILE A 158 -1.31 14.75 19.92
C ILE A 158 0.22 14.57 19.77
N GLY A 159 0.99 14.66 20.85
CA GLY A 159 2.45 14.49 20.80
C GLY A 159 2.89 13.09 20.35
N GLN A 160 2.25 12.04 20.89
CA GLN A 160 2.54 10.65 20.53
C GLN A 160 2.17 10.37 19.07
N LEU A 161 1.09 10.97 18.59
CA LEU A 161 0.65 10.93 17.20
C LEU A 161 1.73 11.43 16.23
N PHE A 162 2.24 12.63 16.46
CA PHE A 162 3.27 13.23 15.61
C PHE A 162 4.55 12.42 15.65
N PHE A 163 4.97 11.99 16.84
CA PHE A 163 6.17 11.16 16.99
C PHE A 163 6.03 9.83 16.24
N THR A 164 4.89 9.17 16.39
CA THR A 164 4.59 7.91 15.70
C THR A 164 4.52 8.11 14.18
N GLY A 165 3.86 9.17 13.72
CA GLY A 165 3.75 9.48 12.29
C GLY A 165 5.11 9.79 11.66
N ILE A 166 5.94 10.59 12.33
CA ILE A 166 7.31 10.89 11.88
C ILE A 166 8.15 9.61 11.87
N LEU A 167 8.12 8.81 12.94
CA LEU A 167 8.88 7.58 13.03
C LEU A 167 8.50 6.61 11.90
N VAL A 168 7.20 6.40 11.67
CA VAL A 168 6.72 5.56 10.57
C VAL A 168 7.13 6.13 9.21
N SER A 169 7.00 7.45 9.01
CA SER A 169 7.42 8.08 7.76
C SER A 169 8.91 7.88 7.50
N VAL A 170 9.75 8.04 8.51
CA VAL A 170 11.20 7.82 8.40
C VAL A 170 11.49 6.35 8.10
N VAL A 171 10.89 5.42 8.85
CA VAL A 171 11.08 3.98 8.63
C VAL A 171 10.67 3.56 7.23
N VAL A 172 9.53 4.07 6.74
CA VAL A 172 9.02 3.76 5.40
C VAL A 172 9.92 4.38 4.35
N LEU A 173 10.32 5.65 4.47
CA LEU A 173 11.24 6.30 3.54
C LEU A 173 12.57 5.55 3.48
N VAL A 174 13.20 5.30 4.63
CA VAL A 174 14.47 4.56 4.71
C VAL A 174 14.31 3.14 4.16
N GLY A 175 13.19 2.47 4.45
CA GLY A 175 12.87 1.15 3.91
C GLY A 175 12.75 1.18 2.38
N THR A 176 11.99 2.12 1.83
CA THR A 176 11.84 2.30 0.38
C THR A 176 13.16 2.62 -0.28
N LEU A 177 13.95 3.53 0.29
CA LEU A 177 15.26 3.89 -0.22
C LEU A 177 16.23 2.73 -0.10
N GLY A 178 16.17 1.92 0.96
CA GLY A 178 17.02 0.72 1.09
C GLY A 178 16.70 -0.33 0.03
N VAL A 179 15.41 -0.59 -0.20
CA VAL A 179 14.94 -1.49 -1.27
C VAL A 179 15.37 -0.97 -2.65
N TYR A 180 15.14 0.32 -2.90
CA TYR A 180 15.40 0.94 -4.20
C TYR A 180 16.84 1.45 -4.40
N ALA A 181 17.67 1.50 -3.37
CA ALA A 181 19.10 1.78 -3.53
C ALA A 181 19.78 0.65 -4.30
N ASN A 182 19.29 -0.59 -4.13
CA ASN A 182 19.91 -1.76 -4.74
C ASN A 182 19.64 -1.91 -6.24
N ILE A 183 18.49 -1.42 -6.76
CA ILE A 183 18.26 -1.35 -8.22
C ILE A 183 19.17 -0.31 -8.90
N THR A 184 19.70 0.67 -8.16
CA THR A 184 20.62 1.69 -8.70
C THR A 184 22.09 1.22 -8.62
N ASN A 185 22.37 0.05 -8.03
CA ASN A 185 23.72 -0.51 -7.95
C ASN A 185 24.07 -1.25 -9.25
N PRO A 186 25.12 -0.82 -10.00
CA PRO A 186 25.55 -1.45 -11.25
C PRO A 186 26.05 -2.91 -11.11
N ARG A 187 26.15 -3.43 -9.88
CA ARG A 187 26.52 -4.83 -9.62
C ARG A 187 25.37 -5.83 -9.86
N VAL A 188 24.11 -5.37 -9.88
CA VAL A 188 22.96 -6.24 -10.17
C VAL A 188 22.80 -6.47 -11.68
N SER A 189 23.24 -5.53 -12.52
CA SER A 189 23.27 -5.69 -13.98
C SER A 189 24.18 -6.84 -14.44
N THR A 190 25.14 -7.28 -13.61
CA THR A 190 26.01 -8.43 -13.93
C THR A 190 25.30 -9.79 -13.76
N GLN A 191 24.17 -9.85 -13.03
CA GLN A 191 23.41 -11.10 -12.84
C GLN A 191 22.22 -11.25 -13.80
N VAL A 192 21.82 -10.19 -14.52
CA VAL A 192 20.83 -10.30 -15.60
C VAL A 192 21.40 -11.03 -16.84
N GLY A 193 22.74 -11.11 -16.94
CA GLY A 193 23.42 -11.98 -17.90
C GLY A 193 23.54 -13.46 -17.48
N ALA A 194 23.08 -13.84 -16.28
CA ALA A 194 23.21 -15.20 -15.76
C ALA A 194 21.97 -16.08 -16.00
N TYR A 195 20.84 -15.50 -16.39
CA TYR A 195 19.70 -16.24 -16.94
C TYR A 195 19.58 -16.01 -18.45
N THR A 196 20.65 -16.32 -19.19
CA THR A 196 20.47 -16.80 -20.56
C THR A 196 19.61 -18.06 -20.45
N ILE A 197 18.31 -17.93 -20.70
CA ILE A 197 17.47 -19.09 -21.01
C ILE A 197 18.00 -19.58 -22.36
N THR A 198 19.01 -20.44 -22.32
CA THR A 198 19.48 -21.20 -23.46
C THR A 198 18.43 -22.29 -23.71
N THR A 199 17.25 -21.91 -24.22
CA THR A 199 16.38 -22.88 -24.87
C THR A 199 17.07 -23.25 -26.18
N GLY A 200 18.00 -24.20 -26.10
CA GLY A 200 18.51 -24.88 -27.28
C GLY A 200 17.38 -25.71 -27.85
N SER A 201 16.62 -25.14 -28.79
CA SER A 201 15.76 -25.91 -29.67
C SER A 201 16.66 -26.93 -30.39
N GLY A 202 16.42 -28.22 -30.14
CA GLY A 202 17.16 -29.30 -30.79
C GLY A 202 17.00 -29.24 -32.32
N ALA A 203 18.03 -29.72 -33.02
CA ALA A 203 18.14 -29.72 -34.48
C ALA A 203 17.18 -30.71 -35.18
N SER A 204 15.88 -30.62 -34.89
CA SER A 204 14.84 -31.47 -35.50
C SER A 204 13.76 -30.69 -36.27
N GLU A 205 13.99 -29.41 -36.61
CA GLU A 205 13.00 -28.60 -37.35
C GLU A 205 13.53 -27.91 -38.62
N ILE A 206 14.75 -28.21 -39.09
CA ILE A 206 15.19 -27.78 -40.41
C ILE A 206 15.96 -28.90 -41.14
N ALA A 207 15.32 -29.42 -42.19
CA ALA A 207 15.77 -30.42 -43.17
C ALA A 207 15.57 -31.90 -42.80
#